data_AF-A0A4P7L143-F1
#
_entry.id   AF-A0A4P7L143-F1
#
_cell.length_a   1.000
_cell.length_b   1.000
_cell.length_c   1.000
_cell.angle_alpha   90.00
_cell.angle_beta   90.00
_cell.angle_gamma   90.00
#
_symmetry.space_group_name_H-M   'P 1'
#
loop_
_entity.id
_entity.type
_entity.pdbx_description
1 polymer ?
#
loop_
_entity_poly.entity_id
_entity_poly.type
_entity_poly.pdbx_seq_one_letter_code
_entity_poly.pdbx_strand_id
1 'polypeptide(L)'
;MLMSRKRLRKWLRLFQYLSKKETTISDKPPLTDAIKKSAKLLEEATLGQSQYLILKGHTCSVKLLKDGSMILPVKQGDKLLGAQIIRANGEKRFISGTKKKGGYIPVVDFTGTPDTVLIAEGYATALTVSQLHEGVVLAALDEGNLLPVATWVRKHYLNQNHYCGG
;
A
#
# COMPACT_ATOMS: atom_id res chain seq x y z
N MET A 1 45.75 -19.92 -17.70
CA MET A 1 44.86 -20.60 -18.67
C MET A 1 44.10 -19.54 -19.48
N LEU A 2 44.53 -19.25 -20.70
CA LEU A 2 43.94 -18.19 -21.54
C LEU A 2 42.55 -18.62 -22.04
N MET A 3 41.52 -17.81 -21.78
CA MET A 3 40.20 -18.02 -22.38
C MET A 3 40.27 -17.85 -23.90
N SER A 4 39.80 -18.85 -24.65
CA SER A 4 39.71 -18.81 -26.12
C SER A 4 38.98 -17.56 -26.62
N ARG A 5 39.46 -16.96 -27.71
CA ARG A 5 38.89 -15.75 -28.34
C ARG A 5 37.38 -15.88 -28.61
N LYS A 6 36.87 -17.09 -28.88
CA LYS A 6 35.43 -17.35 -29.05
C LYS A 6 34.66 -17.23 -27.72
N ARG A 7 35.24 -17.71 -26.62
CA ARG A 7 34.66 -17.61 -25.26
C ARG A 7 34.62 -16.16 -24.79
N LEU A 8 35.68 -15.38 -25.06
CA LEU A 8 35.74 -13.97 -24.70
C LEU A 8 34.63 -13.16 -25.37
N ARG A 9 34.38 -13.36 -26.67
CA ARG A 9 33.30 -12.67 -27.40
C ARG A 9 31.90 -13.05 -26.92
N LYS A 10 31.69 -14.32 -26.53
CA LYS A 10 30.41 -14.77 -25.95
C LYS A 10 30.20 -14.15 -24.57
N TRP A 11 31.27 -14.06 -23.77
CA TRP A 11 31.24 -13.45 -22.44
C TRP A 11 31.00 -11.93 -22.49
N LEU A 12 31.67 -11.21 -23.39
CA LEU A 12 31.42 -9.78 -23.63
C LEU A 12 29.97 -9.49 -24.04
N ARG A 13 29.38 -10.33 -24.92
CA ARG A 13 27.97 -10.18 -25.30
C ARG A 13 27.02 -10.47 -24.14
N LEU A 14 27.31 -11.49 -23.34
CA LEU A 14 26.51 -11.81 -22.15
C LEU A 14 26.62 -10.69 -21.11
N PHE A 15 27.82 -10.14 -20.89
CA PHE A 15 28.04 -9.01 -19.99
C PHE A 15 27.31 -7.75 -20.45
N GLN A 16 27.41 -7.39 -21.73
CA GLN A 16 26.65 -6.26 -22.30
C GLN A 16 25.14 -6.47 -22.22
N TYR A 17 24.65 -7.71 -22.41
CA TYR A 17 23.25 -8.07 -22.25
C TYR A 17 22.80 -7.95 -20.78
N LEU A 18 23.63 -8.41 -19.83
CA LEU A 18 23.35 -8.32 -18.40
C LEU A 18 23.37 -6.86 -17.91
N SER A 19 24.33 -6.04 -18.35
CA SER A 19 24.34 -4.59 -18.04
C SER A 19 23.16 -3.84 -18.67
N LYS A 20 22.71 -4.23 -19.87
CA LYS A 20 21.45 -3.71 -20.45
C LYS A 20 20.22 -4.20 -19.67
N LYS A 21 20.26 -5.38 -19.07
CA LYS A 21 19.17 -5.89 -18.21
C LYS A 21 19.12 -5.19 -16.85
N GLU A 22 20.26 -4.91 -16.21
CA GLU A 22 20.31 -4.16 -14.95
C GLU A 22 19.82 -2.71 -15.12
N THR A 23 20.04 -2.11 -16.30
CA THR A 23 19.52 -0.77 -16.63
C THR A 23 18.04 -0.75 -17.06
N THR A 24 17.42 -1.91 -17.31
CA THR A 24 16.01 -2.03 -17.75
C THR A 24 15.09 -2.69 -16.70
N ILE A 25 15.54 -2.82 -15.44
CA ILE A 25 14.71 -3.36 -14.34
C ILE A 25 13.86 -2.29 -13.61
N SER A 26 13.90 -1.00 -14.00
CA SER A 26 13.01 0.01 -13.41
C SER A 26 11.94 0.57 -14.36
N ASP A 27 11.09 -0.30 -14.91
CA ASP A 27 9.80 0.11 -15.50
C ASP A 27 8.71 0.42 -14.43
N LYS A 28 9.12 0.64 -13.17
CA LYS A 28 8.24 1.18 -12.13
C LYS A 28 8.46 2.70 -12.08
N PRO A 29 7.42 3.53 -12.26
CA PRO A 29 7.55 4.96 -12.06
C PRO A 29 8.08 5.22 -10.65
N PRO A 30 8.93 6.26 -10.48
CA PRO A 30 9.55 6.53 -9.19
C PRO A 30 8.46 6.78 -8.14
N LEU A 31 8.71 6.34 -6.90
CA LEU A 31 7.78 6.45 -5.77
C LEU A 31 7.20 7.87 -5.63
N THR A 32 7.98 8.89 -5.99
CA THR A 32 7.55 10.30 -6.01
C THR A 32 6.37 10.55 -6.92
N ASP A 33 6.29 9.90 -8.07
CA ASP A 33 5.22 10.12 -9.05
C ASP A 33 3.93 9.41 -8.61
N ALA A 34 4.07 8.22 -8.02
CA ALA A 34 2.95 7.51 -7.42
C ALA A 34 2.32 8.33 -6.29
N ILE A 35 3.14 8.89 -5.39
CA ILE A 35 2.67 9.74 -4.28
C ILE A 35 1.99 11.00 -4.81
N LYS A 36 2.62 11.74 -5.74
CA LYS A 36 2.05 12.95 -6.34
C LYS A 36 0.70 12.67 -7.01
N LYS A 37 0.63 11.61 -7.83
CA LYS A 37 -0.62 11.22 -8.51
C LYS A 37 -1.69 10.80 -7.51
N SER A 38 -1.32 10.06 -6.46
CA SER A 38 -2.24 9.63 -5.40
C SER A 38 -2.79 10.83 -4.64
N ALA A 39 -1.93 11.77 -4.24
CA ALA A 39 -2.33 12.99 -3.54
C ALA A 39 -3.33 13.80 -4.35
N LYS A 40 -3.01 14.05 -5.64
CA LYS A 40 -3.91 14.75 -6.56
C LYS A 40 -5.29 14.08 -6.67
N LEU A 41 -5.32 12.76 -6.89
CA LEU A 41 -6.59 12.04 -7.01
C LEU A 41 -7.38 11.99 -5.70
N LEU A 42 -6.70 11.95 -4.55
CA LEU A 42 -7.35 12.00 -3.23
C LEU A 42 -7.93 13.37 -2.89
N GLU A 43 -7.39 14.44 -3.47
CA GLU A 43 -7.88 15.82 -3.36
C GLU A 43 -9.07 16.07 -4.29
N GLU A 44 -9.02 15.56 -5.52
CA GLU A 44 -10.12 15.65 -6.50
C GLU A 44 -11.30 14.73 -6.17
N ALA A 45 -11.12 13.75 -5.29
CA ALA A 45 -12.15 12.80 -4.90
C ALA A 45 -13.20 13.42 -3.98
N THR A 46 -14.46 13.02 -4.18
CA THR A 46 -15.59 13.46 -3.36
C THR A 46 -16.09 12.34 -2.46
N LEU A 47 -16.74 12.69 -1.34
CA LEU A 47 -17.35 11.68 -0.48
C LEU A 47 -18.62 11.12 -1.13
N GLY A 48 -18.78 9.81 -1.10
CA GLY A 48 -19.97 9.12 -1.61
C GLY A 48 -20.00 7.64 -1.24
N GLN A 49 -21.01 6.94 -1.74
CA GLN A 49 -21.23 5.52 -1.48
C GLN A 49 -20.64 4.67 -2.61
N SER A 50 -19.77 3.71 -2.28
CA SER A 50 -19.19 2.82 -3.28
C SER A 50 -20.10 1.62 -3.55
N GLN A 51 -20.42 1.37 -4.82
CA GLN A 51 -21.16 0.17 -5.23
C GLN A 51 -20.47 -1.12 -4.77
N TYR A 52 -19.13 -1.16 -4.80
CA TYR A 52 -18.35 -2.30 -4.31
C TYR A 52 -18.60 -2.56 -2.83
N LEU A 53 -18.60 -1.52 -1.99
CA LEU A 53 -18.83 -1.65 -0.55
C LEU A 53 -20.28 -2.02 -0.23
N ILE A 54 -21.25 -1.47 -0.98
CA ILE A 54 -22.66 -1.87 -0.87
C ILE A 54 -22.82 -3.37 -1.14
N LEU A 55 -22.18 -3.89 -2.20
CA LEU A 55 -22.19 -5.33 -2.50
C LEU A 55 -21.45 -6.17 -1.44
N LYS A 56 -20.59 -5.55 -0.63
CA LYS A 56 -19.95 -6.14 0.55
C LYS A 56 -20.74 -5.93 1.85
N GLY A 57 -21.91 -5.30 1.79
CA GLY A 57 -22.77 -5.06 2.96
C GLY A 57 -22.43 -3.81 3.77
N HIS A 58 -21.63 -2.88 3.21
CA HIS A 58 -21.26 -1.63 3.88
C HIS A 58 -21.85 -0.40 3.18
N THR A 59 -22.39 0.54 3.97
CA THR A 59 -23.01 1.79 3.49
C THR A 59 -22.28 3.04 4.01
N CYS A 60 -20.98 2.93 4.30
CA CYS A 60 -20.17 4.06 4.76
C CYS A 60 -19.73 4.95 3.58
N SER A 61 -19.68 6.26 3.83
CA SER A 61 -19.16 7.22 2.85
C SER A 61 -17.64 7.11 2.73
N VAL A 62 -17.15 7.05 1.50
CA VAL A 62 -15.73 6.91 1.15
C VAL A 62 -15.37 7.89 0.04
N LYS A 63 -14.07 8.11 -0.18
CA LYS A 63 -13.59 8.95 -1.29
C LYS A 63 -13.78 8.24 -2.63
N LEU A 64 -14.53 8.87 -3.53
CA LEU A 64 -14.80 8.41 -4.88
C LEU A 64 -14.17 9.33 -5.92
N LEU A 65 -13.64 8.72 -6.98
CA LEU A 65 -13.22 9.41 -8.19
C LEU A 65 -14.44 9.73 -9.06
N LYS A 66 -14.26 10.59 -10.07
CA LYS A 66 -15.31 11.00 -11.01
C LYS A 66 -16.01 9.84 -11.73
N ASP A 67 -15.31 8.71 -11.91
CA ASP A 67 -15.84 7.50 -12.55
C ASP A 67 -16.59 6.56 -11.58
N GLY A 68 -16.77 6.97 -10.32
CA GLY A 68 -17.41 6.19 -9.26
C GLY A 68 -16.49 5.14 -8.60
N SER A 69 -15.23 5.04 -9.03
CA SER A 69 -14.26 4.17 -8.36
C SER A 69 -13.89 4.74 -7.00
N MET A 70 -13.78 3.89 -5.99
CA MET A 70 -13.27 4.28 -4.68
C MET A 70 -11.74 4.41 -4.72
N ILE A 71 -11.21 5.44 -4.07
CA ILE A 71 -9.76 5.61 -3.88
C ILE A 71 -9.42 5.56 -2.39
N LEU A 72 -8.43 4.73 -2.04
CA LEU A 72 -7.97 4.47 -0.69
C LEU A 72 -6.48 4.82 -0.56
N PRO A 73 -6.08 5.69 0.39
CA PRO A 73 -4.68 6.05 0.56
C PRO A 73 -3.90 4.88 1.16
N VAL A 74 -2.76 4.52 0.56
CA VAL A 74 -1.80 3.61 1.17
C VAL A 74 -0.80 4.45 1.95
N LYS A 75 -0.74 4.26 3.26
CA LYS A 75 0.10 5.02 4.19
C LYS A 75 1.05 4.11 4.97
N GLN A 76 2.05 4.73 5.61
CA GLN A 76 2.86 4.14 6.66
C GLN A 76 3.22 5.25 7.65
N GLY A 77 2.60 5.23 8.83
CA GLY A 77 2.48 6.42 9.68
C GLY A 77 1.76 7.55 8.93
N ASP A 78 2.27 8.77 9.08
CA ASP A 78 1.74 9.95 8.39
C ASP A 78 2.16 10.05 6.91
N LYS A 79 3.01 9.13 6.43
CA LYS A 79 3.55 9.18 5.07
C LYS A 79 2.61 8.50 4.08
N LEU A 80 2.21 9.25 3.05
CA LEU A 80 1.55 8.69 1.88
C LEU A 80 2.56 7.90 1.03
N LEU A 81 2.22 6.66 0.69
CA LEU A 81 3.04 5.75 -0.12
C LEU A 81 2.44 5.47 -1.51
N GLY A 82 1.20 5.90 -1.74
CA GLY A 82 0.44 5.72 -2.97
C GLY A 82 -1.04 5.55 -2.68
N ALA A 83 -1.78 4.89 -3.57
CA ALA A 83 -3.20 4.59 -3.35
C ALA A 83 -3.63 3.28 -4.02
N GLN A 84 -4.68 2.69 -3.47
CA GLN A 84 -5.44 1.62 -4.08
C GLN A 84 -6.75 2.19 -4.65
N ILE A 85 -7.08 1.82 -5.88
CA ILE A 85 -8.35 2.13 -6.54
C ILE A 85 -9.16 0.85 -6.59
N ILE A 86 -10.43 0.93 -6.20
CA ILE A 86 -11.39 -0.17 -6.30
C ILE A 86 -12.57 0.30 -7.15
N ARG A 87 -12.73 -0.35 -8.31
CA ARG A 87 -13.82 -0.06 -9.25
C ARG A 87 -15.14 -0.63 -8.75
N ALA A 88 -16.25 -0.16 -9.31
CA ALA A 88 -17.60 -0.65 -8.98
C ALA A 88 -17.75 -2.17 -9.20
N ASN A 89 -17.07 -2.74 -10.20
CA ASN A 89 -17.05 -4.17 -10.47
C ASN A 89 -16.15 -5.00 -9.51
N GLY A 90 -15.54 -4.35 -8.51
CA GLY A 90 -14.65 -4.99 -7.54
C GLY A 90 -13.22 -5.19 -8.02
N GLU A 91 -12.87 -4.74 -9.23
CA GLU A 91 -11.48 -4.76 -9.69
C GLU A 91 -10.64 -3.81 -8.82
N LYS A 92 -9.58 -4.36 -8.23
CA LYS A 92 -8.65 -3.63 -7.36
C LYS A 92 -7.33 -3.40 -8.09
N ARG A 93 -6.87 -2.16 -8.14
CA ARG A 93 -5.58 -1.78 -8.73
C ARG A 93 -4.85 -0.84 -7.81
N PHE A 94 -3.52 -0.87 -7.85
CA PHE A 94 -2.69 0.14 -7.20
C PHE A 94 -2.27 1.18 -8.23
N ILE A 95 -2.14 2.43 -7.82
CA ILE A 95 -1.46 3.43 -8.65
C ILE A 95 -0.03 2.94 -8.88
N SER A 96 0.40 2.90 -10.15
CA SER A 96 1.73 2.41 -10.51
C SER A 96 2.81 3.15 -9.72
N GLY A 97 3.75 2.40 -9.14
CA GLY A 97 4.78 2.91 -8.22
C GLY A 97 4.38 2.97 -6.74
N THR A 98 3.14 2.61 -6.37
CA THR A 98 2.73 2.53 -4.95
C THR A 98 3.61 1.55 -4.18
N LYS A 99 4.20 2.00 -3.06
CA LYS A 99 5.02 1.14 -2.20
C LYS A 99 4.12 0.31 -1.29
N LYS A 100 3.98 -0.98 -1.62
CA LYS A 100 3.13 -1.91 -0.86
C LYS A 100 3.72 -2.35 0.47
N LYS A 101 4.98 -2.82 0.47
CA LYS A 101 5.59 -3.52 1.62
C LYS A 101 5.55 -2.67 2.89
N GLY A 102 4.75 -3.13 3.86
CA GLY A 102 4.56 -2.47 5.16
C GLY A 102 3.67 -1.22 5.11
N GLY A 103 3.12 -0.89 3.94
CA GLY A 103 2.07 0.11 3.78
C GLY A 103 0.71 -0.50 4.07
N TYR A 104 -0.21 0.32 4.57
CA TYR A 104 -1.55 -0.09 4.97
C TYR A 104 -2.57 0.99 4.62
N ILE A 105 -3.85 0.65 4.63
CA ILE A 105 -4.95 1.60 4.47
C ILE A 105 -5.63 1.73 5.83
N PRO A 106 -5.58 2.90 6.50
CA PRO A 106 -6.34 3.10 7.72
C PRO A 106 -7.85 3.15 7.41
N VAL A 107 -8.68 2.50 8.23
CA VAL A 107 -10.15 2.59 8.09
C VAL A 107 -10.63 4.01 8.40
N VAL A 108 -10.08 4.59 9.47
CA VAL A 108 -10.27 5.99 9.88
C VAL A 108 -8.88 6.60 10.11
N ASP A 109 -8.68 7.85 9.68
CA ASP A 109 -7.45 8.58 9.97
C ASP A 109 -7.28 8.77 11.48
N PHE A 110 -6.06 8.58 11.98
CA PHE A 110 -5.71 8.71 13.39
C PHE A 110 -4.38 9.43 13.53
N THR A 111 -4.15 10.01 14.70
CA THR A 111 -2.92 10.73 15.04
C THR A 111 -2.35 10.20 16.35
N GLY A 112 -1.03 10.25 16.50
CA GLY A 112 -0.35 9.78 17.71
C GLY A 112 -0.22 8.26 17.78
N THR A 113 -0.03 7.75 18.99
CA THR A 113 0.21 6.32 19.26
C THR A 113 -1.08 5.68 19.76
N PRO A 114 -1.72 4.79 18.98
CA PRO A 114 -2.92 4.08 19.44
C PRO A 114 -2.59 2.98 20.44
N ASP A 115 -3.44 2.82 21.45
CA ASP A 115 -3.31 1.75 22.46
C ASP A 115 -3.53 0.36 21.87
N THR A 116 -4.49 0.25 20.95
CA THR A 116 -4.85 -1.00 20.27
C THR A 116 -4.88 -0.79 18.75
N VAL A 117 -4.19 -1.68 18.04
CA VAL A 117 -4.19 -1.73 16.58
C VAL A 117 -4.64 -3.09 16.10
N LEU A 118 -5.71 -3.12 15.32
CA LEU A 118 -6.24 -4.30 14.67
C LEU A 118 -5.83 -4.29 13.20
N ILE A 119 -5.39 -5.44 12.69
CA ILE A 119 -4.94 -5.57 11.30
C ILE A 119 -5.81 -6.63 10.63
N ALA A 120 -6.44 -6.26 9.52
CA ALA A 120 -7.24 -7.17 8.71
C ALA A 120 -6.74 -7.21 7.26
N GLU A 121 -6.96 -8.31 6.56
CA GLU A 121 -6.67 -8.40 5.13
C GLU A 121 -7.77 -7.72 4.31
N GLY A 122 -7.39 -6.67 3.58
CA GLY A 122 -8.29 -5.94 2.69
C GLY A 122 -9.23 -4.96 3.42
N TYR A 123 -9.62 -3.90 2.71
CA TYR A 123 -10.36 -2.79 3.29
C TYR A 123 -11.79 -3.13 3.75
N ALA A 124 -12.53 -3.94 2.98
CA ALA A 124 -13.89 -4.34 3.38
C ALA A 124 -13.89 -5.16 4.68
N THR A 125 -12.96 -6.12 4.81
CA THR A 125 -12.79 -6.89 6.06
C THR A 125 -12.40 -5.98 7.22
N ALA A 126 -11.49 -5.02 7.00
CA ALA A 126 -11.11 -4.04 8.00
C ALA A 126 -12.30 -3.17 8.45
N LEU A 127 -13.20 -2.79 7.53
CA LEU A 127 -14.44 -2.11 7.87
C LEU A 127 -15.32 -2.98 8.77
N THR A 128 -15.50 -4.26 8.46
CA THR A 128 -16.22 -5.18 9.36
C THR A 128 -15.59 -5.23 10.74
N VAL A 129 -14.26 -5.35 10.83
CA VAL A 129 -13.54 -5.39 12.11
C VAL A 129 -13.75 -4.10 12.90
N SER A 130 -13.72 -2.93 12.25
CA SER A 130 -13.95 -1.64 12.93
C SER A 130 -15.37 -1.46 13.49
N GLN A 131 -16.33 -2.25 12.99
CA GLN A 131 -17.71 -2.24 13.49
C GLN A 131 -17.89 -3.17 14.70
N LEU A 132 -16.97 -4.11 14.90
CA LEU A 132 -17.07 -5.16 15.93
C LEU A 132 -16.13 -4.93 17.11
N HIS A 133 -15.08 -4.13 16.93
CA HIS A 133 -14.04 -3.93 17.93
C HIS A 133 -13.60 -2.47 18.02
N GLU A 134 -13.28 -2.04 19.23
CA GLU A 134 -12.69 -0.73 19.49
C GLU A 134 -11.18 -0.73 19.20
N GLY A 135 -10.68 0.37 18.65
CA GLY A 135 -9.26 0.58 18.34
C GLY A 135 -9.01 1.05 16.92
N VAL A 136 -7.74 1.29 16.60
CA VAL A 136 -7.33 1.68 15.25
C VAL A 136 -7.30 0.44 14.37
N VAL A 137 -8.08 0.45 13.29
CA VAL A 137 -8.11 -0.67 12.34
C VAL A 137 -7.38 -0.31 11.05
N LEU A 138 -6.42 -1.17 10.68
CA LEU A 138 -5.60 -1.04 9.48
C LEU A 138 -5.86 -2.20 8.54
N ALA A 139 -6.11 -1.89 7.27
CA ALA A 139 -6.17 -2.89 6.22
C ALA A 139 -4.78 -3.15 5.64
N ALA A 140 -4.31 -4.39 5.74
CA ALA A 140 -3.21 -4.87 4.91
C ALA A 140 -3.68 -5.03 3.45
N LEU A 141 -2.78 -4.81 2.51
CA LEU A 141 -3.08 -4.73 1.09
C LEU A 141 -3.42 -6.09 0.44
N ASP A 142 -2.76 -7.14 0.91
CA ASP A 142 -2.85 -8.54 0.50
C ASP A 142 -2.21 -9.42 1.62
N GLU A 143 -2.37 -10.74 1.52
CA GLU A 143 -1.80 -11.72 2.47
C GLU A 143 -0.29 -11.52 2.69
N GLY A 144 0.46 -11.31 1.61
CA GLY A 144 1.91 -11.10 1.65
C GLY A 144 2.35 -9.81 2.36
N ASN A 145 1.40 -8.91 2.64
CA ASN A 145 1.63 -7.65 3.31
C ASN A 145 1.21 -7.65 4.80
N LEU A 146 0.51 -8.68 5.30
CA LEU A 146 0.10 -8.78 6.69
C LEU A 146 1.29 -8.72 7.66
N LEU A 147 2.27 -9.62 7.48
CA LEU A 147 3.46 -9.68 8.34
C LEU A 147 4.31 -8.39 8.28
N PRO A 148 4.60 -7.80 7.12
CA PRO A 148 5.25 -6.50 7.03
C PRO A 148 4.53 -5.38 7.79
N VAL A 149 3.19 -5.31 7.72
CA VAL A 149 2.39 -4.31 8.43
C VAL A 149 2.44 -4.55 9.94
N ALA A 150 2.19 -5.79 10.38
CA ALA A 150 2.23 -6.15 11.80
C ALA A 150 3.59 -5.85 12.45
N THR A 151 4.69 -6.16 11.74
CA THR A 151 6.05 -5.87 12.20
C THR A 151 6.28 -4.36 12.34
N TRP A 152 5.83 -3.58 11.34
CA TRP A 152 5.98 -2.12 11.38
C TRP A 152 5.16 -1.51 12.53
N VAL A 153 3.89 -1.92 12.67
CA VAL A 153 2.98 -1.49 13.74
C VAL A 153 3.57 -1.80 15.12
N ARG A 154 4.02 -3.04 15.36
CA ARG A 154 4.61 -3.42 16.65
C ARG A 154 5.82 -2.54 16.99
N LYS A 155 6.69 -2.28 16.00
CA LYS A 155 7.89 -1.47 16.21
C LYS A 155 7.59 0.00 16.52
N HIS A 156 6.55 0.59 15.93
CA HIS A 156 6.32 2.04 16.00
C HIS A 156 5.19 2.45 16.94
N TYR A 157 4.19 1.60 17.16
CA TYR A 157 3.05 1.92 18.03
C TYR A 157 3.06 1.15 19.36
N LEU A 158 3.50 -0.12 19.37
CA LEU A 158 3.38 -0.97 20.56
C LEU A 158 4.66 -1.09 21.40
N ASN A 159 5.83 -0.83 20.81
CA ASN A 159 7.13 -0.93 21.50
C ASN A 159 7.65 0.43 22.02
N GLN A 160 6.82 1.48 22.02
CA GLN A 160 7.17 2.72 22.74
C GLN A 160 6.88 2.48 24.21
N ASN A 161 7.88 1.94 24.93
CA ASN A 161 7.81 1.70 26.36
C ASN A 161 7.30 2.96 27.07
N HIS A 162 6.09 2.89 27.63
CA HIS A 162 5.72 3.70 28.77
C HIS A 162 6.71 3.37 29.89
N TYR A 163 7.78 4.17 29.98
CA TYR A 163 8.50 4.32 31.23
C TYR A 163 7.55 5.00 32.21
N CYS A 164 6.76 4.21 32.93
CA CYS A 164 6.17 4.64 34.18
C CYS A 164 7.30 4.65 35.21
N GLY A 165 8.07 5.74 35.23
CA GLY A 165 8.85 6.14 36.40
C GLY A 165 7.93 6.95 37.32
N GLY A 166 7.76 6.47 38.55
CA GLY A 166 6.95 7.08 39.60
C GLY A 166 6.61 6.08 40.68
#